data_AF-A0A945GLG4-F1
#
_entry.id   AF-A0A945GLG4-F1
#
_cell.length_a   1.000
_cell.length_b   1.000
_cell.length_c   1.000
_cell.angle_alpha   90.00
_cell.angle_beta   90.00
_cell.angle_gamma   90.00
#
_symmetry.space_group_name_H-M   'P 1'
#
loop_
_entity.id
_entity.type
_entity.pdbx_description
1 polymer ?
#
loop_
_entity_poly.entity_id
_entity_poly.type
_entity_poly.pdbx_seq_one_letter_code
_entity_poly.pdbx_strand_id
1 'polypeptide(L)' 'MSLRPTVEVEDQIHSFEPADNGAGPLWCHGSTVVAREGNDVYVACLETLPDHVPL' A
#
# COMPACT_ATOMS: atom_id res chain seq x y z
N MET A 1 -19.56 -19.68 -18.92
CA MET A 1 -20.00 -19.27 -17.57
C MET A 1 -19.26 -17.98 -17.25
N SER A 2 -19.95 -16.91 -16.86
CA SER A 2 -19.34 -15.60 -16.60
C SER A 2 -19.41 -15.31 -15.09
N LEU A 3 -18.29 -14.96 -14.49
CA LEU A 3 -18.24 -14.54 -13.08
C LEU A 3 -18.81 -13.12 -12.97
N ARG A 4 -19.74 -12.92 -12.03
CA ARG A 4 -20.31 -11.60 -11.71
C ARG A 4 -19.92 -11.24 -10.28
N PRO A 5 -18.73 -10.66 -10.04
CA PRO A 5 -18.36 -10.21 -8.71
C PRO A 5 -19.32 -9.13 -8.23
N THR A 6 -19.65 -9.14 -6.94
CA THR A 6 -20.36 -8.06 -6.25
C THR A 6 -19.37 -7.38 -5.32
N VAL A 7 -19.34 -6.05 -5.31
CA VAL A 7 -18.54 -5.30 -4.34
C VAL A 7 -19.30 -5.34 -3.01
N GLU A 8 -18.72 -6.00 -2.01
CA GLU A 8 -19.31 -6.09 -0.67
C GLU A 8 -18.95 -4.87 0.19
N VAL A 9 -17.74 -4.33 0.00
CA VAL A 9 -17.22 -3.18 0.74
C VAL A 9 -16.27 -2.37 -0.14
N GLU A 10 -16.30 -1.05 0.03
CA GLU A 10 -15.36 -0.10 -0.55
C GLU A 10 -14.94 0.85 0.57
N ASP A 11 -13.65 0.93 0.86
CA ASP A 11 -13.11 1.76 1.94
C ASP A 11 -11.69 2.25 1.61
N GLN A 12 -11.32 3.42 2.14
CA GLN A 12 -9.98 3.99 1.96
C GLN A 12 -9.06 3.53 3.09
N ILE A 13 -8.20 2.55 2.79
CA ILE A 13 -7.28 1.97 3.79
C ILE A 13 -5.95 2.73 3.94
N HIS A 14 -5.56 3.56 2.96
CA HIS A 14 -4.33 4.35 2.99
C HIS A 14 -4.41 5.55 2.03
N SER A 15 -3.76 6.66 2.39
CA SER A 15 -3.52 7.81 1.51
C SER A 15 -2.02 7.99 1.36
N PHE A 16 -1.54 8.03 0.11
CA PHE A 16 -0.12 8.08 -0.18
C PHE A 16 0.43 9.51 -0.08
N GLU A 17 1.51 9.66 0.69
CA GLU A 17 2.34 10.86 0.73
C GLU A 17 3.76 10.51 0.23
N PRO A 18 4.28 11.22 -0.79
CA PRO A 18 5.67 11.03 -1.23
C PRO A 18 6.67 11.42 -0.13
N ALA A 19 7.75 10.65 0.01
CA ALA A 19 8.84 10.98 0.94
C ALA A 19 9.78 12.09 0.43
N ASP A 20 9.70 12.48 -0.85
CA ASP A 20 10.47 13.58 -1.48
C ASP A 20 11.99 13.56 -1.23
N ASN A 21 12.57 12.38 -0.98
CA ASN A 21 14.01 12.17 -0.78
C ASN A 21 14.78 11.75 -2.04
N GLY A 22 14.09 11.65 -3.19
CA GLY A 22 14.67 11.22 -4.46
C GLY A 22 14.93 9.71 -4.56
N ALA A 23 14.55 8.92 -3.56
CA ALA A 23 14.61 7.46 -3.64
C ALA A 23 13.39 6.90 -4.39
N GLY A 24 13.64 5.95 -5.30
CA GLY A 24 12.59 5.12 -5.88
C GLY A 24 12.26 3.91 -4.98
N PRO A 25 11.18 3.17 -5.30
CA PRO A 25 10.88 1.91 -4.61
C PRO A 25 12.06 0.92 -4.72
N LEU A 26 12.51 0.39 -3.58
CA LEU A 26 13.52 -0.68 -3.48
C LEU A 26 12.82 -2.04 -3.30
N TRP A 27 13.57 -3.15 -3.26
CA TRP A 27 13.08 -4.53 -3.02
C TRP A 27 12.16 -4.62 -1.79
N CYS A 28 10.88 -4.29 -1.98
CA CYS A 28 9.81 -4.13 -0.98
C CYS A 28 9.92 -2.90 -0.05
N HIS A 29 11.10 -2.36 0.25
CA HIS A 29 11.22 -1.17 1.12
C HIS A 29 10.72 0.10 0.42
N GLY A 30 9.74 0.78 1.03
CA GLY A 30 9.09 1.96 0.45
C GLY A 30 8.18 1.66 -0.75
N SER A 31 7.95 0.39 -1.08
CA SER A 31 7.01 -0.01 -2.14
C SER A 31 5.63 -0.29 -1.57
N THR A 32 4.58 0.05 -2.32
CA THR A 32 3.23 -0.47 -2.02
C THR A 32 3.18 -1.95 -2.37
N VAL A 33 2.91 -2.80 -1.39
CA VAL A 33 2.84 -4.27 -1.56
C VAL A 33 1.46 -4.75 -1.15
N VAL A 34 0.85 -5.59 -1.99
CA VAL A 34 -0.39 -6.31 -1.68
C VAL A 34 -0.10 -7.81 -1.74
N ALA A 35 -0.32 -8.50 -0.62
CA ALA A 35 -0.13 -9.94 -0.50
C ALA A 35 -1.42 -10.59 0.01
N ARG A 36 -1.66 -11.85 -0.37
CA ARG A 36 -2.81 -12.63 0.08
C ARG A 36 -2.34 -13.97 0.63
N GLU A 37 -2.88 -14.36 1.78
CA GLU A 37 -2.72 -15.69 2.36
C GLU A 37 -4.11 -16.24 2.68
N GLY A 38 -4.56 -17.24 1.91
CA GLY A 38 -5.92 -17.77 2.04
C GLY A 38 -6.98 -16.66 1.86
N ASN A 39 -7.72 -16.38 2.95
CA ASN A 39 -8.75 -15.36 2.97
C ASN A 39 -8.25 -13.97 3.40
N ASP A 40 -7.02 -13.89 3.92
CA ASP A 40 -6.46 -12.65 4.45
C ASP A 40 -5.69 -11.87 3.37
N VAL A 41 -5.82 -10.54 3.40
CA VAL A 41 -5.10 -9.63 2.51
C VAL A 41 -4.26 -8.68 3.37
N TYR A 42 -2.97 -8.64 3.09
CA TYR A 42 -2.01 -7.77 3.74
C TYR A 42 -1.62 -6.66 2.77
N VAL A 43 -1.61 -5.42 3.25
CA VAL A 43 -1.20 -4.25 2.49
C VAL A 43 -0.09 -3.55 3.25
N ALA A 44 1.05 -3.37 2.59
CA ALA A 44 2.14 -2.54 3.10
C ALA A 44 2.21 -1.26 2.27
N CYS A 45 2.28 -0.12 2.95
CA CYS A 45 2.34 1.21 2.36
C CYS A 45 3.48 2.02 2.99
N LEU A 46 3.93 3.05 2.27
CA LEU A 46 4.88 4.03 2.80
C LEU A 46 4.20 4.89 3.86
N GLU A 47 4.89 5.12 4.97
CA GLU A 47 4.48 6.08 6.00
C GLU A 47 5.55 7.17 6.12
N THR A 48 5.14 8.43 6.01
CA THR A 48 5.96 9.61 6.28
C THR A 48 5.82 9.98 7.75
N LEU A 49 6.95 10.34 8.39
CA LEU A 49 6.96 10.79 9.78
C LEU A 49 7.10 12.33 9.81
N PRO A 50 6.11 13.08 10.31
CA PRO A 50 6.05 14.54 10.16
C PRO A 50 7.29 15.31 10.66
N ASP A 51 7.91 14.83 11.73
CA ASP A 51 9.03 15.50 12.41
C ASP A 51 10.41 14.92 12.03
N HIS A 52 10.47 14.09 10.98
CA HIS A 52 11.70 13.42 10.57
C HIS A 52 12.03 13.70 9.11
N VAL A 53 13.31 13.99 8.86
CA VAL A 53 13.84 14.08 7.49
C VAL A 53 13.87 12.67 6.90
N PRO A 54 13.18 12.42 5.77
CA PRO A 54 13.24 11.14 5.09
C PRO A 54 14.66 10.83 4.59
N LEU A 55 15.03 9.55 4.58
CA LEU A 55 16.39 9.08 4.26
C LEU A 55 16.88 9.47 2.88
#